data_AF-A0A0Z8K3T3-F1
#
_entry.id   AF-A0A0Z8K3T3-F1
#
_cell.length_a   1.000
_cell.length_b   1.000
_cell.length_c   1.000
_cell.angle_alpha   90.00
_cell.angle_beta   90.00
_cell.angle_gamma   90.00
#
_symmetry.space_group_name_H-M   'P 1'
#
loop_
_entity.id
_entity.type
_entity.pdbx_description
1 polymer ?
#
loop_
_entity_poly.entity_id
_entity_poly.type
_entity_poly.pdbx_seq_one_letter_code
_entity_poly.pdbx_strand_id
1 'polypeptide(L)'
;MKKIVTDERVRQEENQVFAWVGRTMNILLPLSFLIKRLVLKWSFDTYVFELLAMLVVSVYLFYGYWKKGIDMERGPAWKGYLYLGGIIGGTTIVIAWTNYQTYGHHYTGIWDGHFWAVVLIFFISMTCLVLLLLNIVSWVNTYRQKQVEKELEEELG
;
A
#
# COMPACT_ATOMS: atom_id res chain seq x y z
N MET A 1 -10.90 -5.28 -43.25
CA MET A 1 -9.87 -5.10 -42.20
C MET A 1 -9.33 -6.47 -41.83
N LYS A 2 -8.01 -6.70 -41.92
CA LYS A 2 -7.39 -7.97 -41.53
C LYS A 2 -7.46 -8.08 -40.00
N LYS A 3 -8.14 -9.11 -39.48
CA LYS A 3 -8.07 -9.47 -38.06
C LYS A 3 -6.64 -9.93 -37.79
N ILE A 4 -5.84 -9.10 -37.11
CA ILE A 4 -4.53 -9.51 -36.63
C ILE A 4 -4.82 -10.50 -35.51
N VAL A 5 -4.62 -11.79 -35.79
CA VAL A 5 -4.69 -12.83 -34.77
C VAL A 5 -3.40 -12.73 -33.99
N THR A 6 -3.42 -11.95 -32.91
CA THR A 6 -2.29 -11.88 -31.98
C THR A 6 -2.19 -13.21 -31.25
N ASP A 7 -1.03 -13.86 -31.32
CA ASP A 7 -0.79 -15.13 -30.62
C ASP A 7 -0.95 -14.91 -29.11
N GLU A 8 -1.78 -15.73 -28.49
CA GLU A 8 -2.04 -15.70 -27.05
C GLU A 8 -0.75 -15.89 -26.24
N ARG A 9 0.24 -16.61 -26.79
CA ARG A 9 1.56 -16.79 -26.17
C ARG A 9 2.35 -15.49 -26.09
N VAL A 10 2.34 -14.70 -27.17
CA VAL A 10 3.02 -13.39 -27.19
C VAL A 10 2.38 -12.45 -26.17
N ARG A 11 1.04 -12.46 -26.08
CA ARG A 11 0.30 -11.66 -25.09
C ARG A 11 0.61 -12.07 -23.65
N GLN A 12 0.80 -13.37 -23.39
CA GLN A 12 1.19 -13.86 -22.06
C GLN A 12 2.59 -13.40 -21.67
N GLU A 13 3.57 -13.51 -22.57
CA GLU A 13 4.94 -13.05 -22.35
C GLU A 13 4.98 -11.53 -22.11
N GLU A 14 4.26 -10.73 -22.91
CA GLU A 14 4.13 -9.29 -22.71
C GLU A 14 3.56 -8.96 -21.31
N ASN A 15 2.47 -9.62 -20.92
CA ASN A 15 1.86 -9.42 -19.60
C ASN A 15 2.82 -9.79 -18.47
N GLN A 16 3.64 -10.82 -18.64
CA GLN A 16 4.64 -11.24 -17.66
C GLN A 16 5.75 -10.21 -17.51
N VAL A 17 6.25 -9.64 -18.61
CA VAL A 17 7.21 -8.54 -18.59
C VAL A 17 6.63 -7.32 -17.88
N PHE A 18 5.40 -6.92 -18.21
CA PHE A 18 4.72 -5.82 -17.52
C PHE A 18 4.52 -6.09 -16.03
N ALA A 19 4.21 -7.33 -15.64
CA ALA A 19 4.08 -7.72 -14.24
C ALA A 19 5.42 -7.59 -13.50
N TRP A 20 6.54 -7.93 -14.13
CA TRP A 20 7.87 -7.75 -13.56
C TRP A 20 8.24 -6.28 -13.41
N VAL A 21 7.98 -5.46 -14.43
CA VAL A 21 8.20 -4.00 -14.35
C VAL A 21 7.35 -3.39 -13.24
N GLY A 22 6.06 -3.75 -13.16
CA GLY A 22 5.15 -3.28 -12.11
C GLY A 22 5.61 -3.68 -10.71
N ARG A 23 6.05 -4.93 -10.53
CA ARG A 23 6.60 -5.40 -9.24
C ARG A 23 7.88 -4.66 -8.87
N THR A 24 8.78 -4.43 -9.82
CA THR A 24 10.02 -3.68 -9.59
C THR A 24 9.71 -2.23 -9.20
N MET A 25 8.81 -1.54 -9.91
CA MET A 25 8.42 -0.17 -9.59
C MET A 25 7.76 -0.05 -8.20
N ASN A 26 6.93 -1.02 -7.82
CA ASN A 26 6.33 -1.08 -6.48
C ASN A 26 7.35 -1.24 -5.34
N ILE A 27 8.56 -1.73 -5.62
CA ILE A 27 9.65 -1.81 -4.64
C ILE A 27 10.53 -0.55 -4.70
N LEU A 28 10.82 -0.09 -5.92
CA LEU A 28 11.79 0.97 -6.16
C LEU A 28 11.26 2.35 -5.76
N LEU A 29 9.97 2.63 -5.94
CA LEU A 29 9.35 3.88 -5.54
C LEU A 29 9.34 4.09 -4.01
N PRO A 30 8.89 3.12 -3.18
CA PRO A 30 9.02 3.24 -1.72
C PRO A 30 10.47 3.37 -1.28
N LEU A 31 11.39 2.62 -1.89
CA LEU A 31 12.80 2.66 -1.55
C LEU A 31 13.42 4.04 -1.85
N SER A 32 13.11 4.61 -3.03
CA SER A 32 13.52 5.97 -3.41
C SER A 32 13.01 7.00 -2.42
N PHE A 33 11.72 6.94 -2.08
CA PHE A 33 11.11 7.81 -1.07
C PHE A 33 11.82 7.71 0.28
N LEU A 34 12.08 6.49 0.78
CA LEU A 34 12.76 6.27 2.05
C LEU A 34 14.19 6.82 2.05
N ILE A 35 14.96 6.61 0.98
CA ILE A 35 16.32 7.14 0.86
C ILE A 35 16.31 8.67 0.85
N LYS A 36 15.46 9.28 0.01
CA LYS A 36 15.36 10.74 -0.10
C LYS A 36 14.94 11.39 1.22
N ARG A 37 14.01 10.76 1.93
CA ARG A 37 13.52 11.27 3.22
C ARG A 37 14.50 11.04 4.37
N LEU A 38 14.98 9.81 4.55
CA LEU A 38 15.73 9.40 5.75
C LEU A 38 17.24 9.64 5.62
N VAL A 39 17.81 9.33 4.46
CA VAL A 39 19.27 9.42 4.24
C VAL A 39 19.63 10.82 3.75
N LEU A 40 18.95 11.30 2.72
CA LEU A 40 19.31 12.56 2.05
C LEU A 40 18.66 13.79 2.70
N LYS A 41 17.61 13.60 3.52
CA LYS A 41 16.86 14.66 4.21
C LYS A 41 16.39 15.79 3.26
N TRP A 42 16.01 15.43 2.03
CA TRP A 42 15.55 16.38 1.03
C TRP A 42 14.15 16.94 1.34
N SER A 43 13.82 18.08 0.74
CA SER A 43 12.49 18.69 0.86
C SER A 43 11.41 17.79 0.27
N PHE A 44 10.18 17.95 0.75
CA PHE A 44 8.99 17.24 0.28
C PHE A 44 8.79 17.37 -1.24
N ASP A 45 9.08 18.55 -1.79
CA ASP A 45 8.93 18.84 -3.22
C ASP A 45 9.74 17.88 -4.11
N THR A 46 10.82 17.32 -3.58
CA THR A 46 11.75 16.44 -4.33
C THR A 46 11.28 14.98 -4.39
N TYR A 47 10.31 14.58 -3.57
CA TYR A 47 9.79 13.21 -3.54
C TYR A 47 8.24 13.11 -3.56
N VAL A 48 7.53 14.23 -3.70
CA VAL A 48 6.06 14.26 -3.77
C VAL A 48 5.52 13.47 -4.97
N PHE A 49 6.24 13.51 -6.10
CA PHE A 49 5.85 12.78 -7.30
C PHE A 49 5.87 11.27 -7.09
N GLU A 50 6.86 10.74 -6.38
CA GLU A 50 6.94 9.32 -6.04
C GLU A 50 5.77 8.87 -5.17
N LEU A 51 5.36 9.72 -4.21
CA LEU A 51 4.18 9.44 -3.39
C LEU A 51 2.91 9.38 -4.24
N LEU A 52 2.72 10.33 -5.15
CA LEU A 52 1.59 10.34 -6.08
C LEU A 52 1.62 9.13 -7.03
N ALA A 53 2.79 8.79 -7.57
CA ALA A 53 2.96 7.63 -8.44
C ALA A 53 2.60 6.32 -7.70
N MET A 54 3.07 6.15 -6.46
CA MET A 54 2.70 5.00 -5.62
C MET A 54 1.20 4.92 -5.37
N LEU A 55 0.55 6.06 -5.10
CA LEU A 55 -0.90 6.14 -4.90
C LEU A 55 -1.67 5.75 -6.16
N VAL A 56 -1.31 6.32 -7.32
CA VAL A 56 -1.94 6.02 -8.61
C VAL A 56 -1.79 4.54 -8.97
N VAL A 57 -0.59 3.97 -8.79
CA VAL A 57 -0.34 2.54 -9.07
C VAL A 57 -1.16 1.66 -8.13
N SER A 58 -1.25 2.01 -6.85
CA SER A 58 -2.04 1.26 -5.86
C SER A 58 -3.53 1.27 -6.19
N VAL A 59 -4.08 2.43 -6.57
CA VAL A 59 -5.48 2.57 -7.02
C VAL A 59 -5.72 1.78 -8.30
N TYR A 60 -4.81 1.85 -9.27
CA TYR A 60 -4.91 1.12 -10.53
C TYR A 60 -4.90 -0.41 -10.31
N LEU A 61 -4.01 -0.90 -9.46
CA LEU A 61 -3.96 -2.32 -9.09
C LEU A 61 -5.26 -2.73 -8.41
N PHE A 62 -5.69 -1.98 -7.40
CA PHE A 62 -6.96 -2.23 -6.70
C PHE A 62 -8.14 -2.32 -7.68
N TYR A 63 -8.28 -1.34 -8.58
CA TYR A 63 -9.32 -1.35 -9.62
C TYR A 63 -9.19 -2.56 -10.57
N GLY A 64 -7.97 -2.96 -10.92
CA GLY A 64 -7.72 -4.13 -11.75
C GLY A 64 -8.16 -5.44 -11.10
N TYR A 65 -7.85 -5.65 -9.83
CA TYR A 65 -8.32 -6.80 -9.05
C TYR A 65 -9.85 -6.78 -8.89
N TRP A 66 -10.41 -5.61 -8.57
CA TRP A 66 -11.84 -5.38 -8.44
C TRP A 66 -12.61 -5.76 -9.71
N LYS A 67 -12.19 -5.21 -10.85
CA LYS A 67 -12.83 -5.44 -12.15
C LYS A 67 -12.80 -6.90 -12.56
N LYS A 68 -11.70 -7.61 -12.26
CA LYS A 68 -11.56 -9.04 -12.55
C LYS A 68 -12.29 -9.94 -11.55
N GLY A 69 -12.88 -9.39 -10.49
CA GLY A 69 -13.55 -10.17 -9.46
C GLY A 69 -12.59 -11.08 -8.67
N ILE A 70 -11.29 -10.79 -8.71
CA ILE A 70 -10.29 -11.62 -8.02
C ILE A 70 -10.33 -11.30 -6.54
N ASP A 71 -10.47 -12.32 -5.71
CA ASP A 71 -10.42 -12.18 -4.25
C ASP A 71 -9.06 -11.61 -3.81
N MET A 72 -9.11 -10.42 -3.23
CA MET A 72 -7.94 -9.67 -2.76
C MET A 72 -7.43 -10.17 -1.40
N GLU A 73 -8.25 -10.89 -0.64
CA GLU A 73 -7.88 -11.43 0.67
C GLU A 73 -7.20 -12.81 0.56
N ARG A 74 -7.08 -13.31 -0.67
CA ARG A 74 -6.57 -14.65 -0.96
C ARG A 74 -5.07 -14.75 -0.66
N GLY A 75 -4.72 -15.35 0.47
CA GLY A 75 -3.34 -15.61 0.87
C GLY A 75 -3.19 -15.93 2.36
N PRO A 76 -1.98 -16.30 2.81
CA PRO A 76 -1.75 -16.55 4.23
C PRO A 76 -1.84 -15.25 5.04
N ALA A 77 -2.84 -15.17 5.93
CA ALA A 77 -3.14 -13.99 6.74
C ALA A 77 -1.93 -13.43 7.52
N TRP A 78 -1.03 -14.31 7.98
CA TRP A 78 0.17 -13.90 8.73
C TRP A 78 1.11 -13.00 7.93
N LYS A 79 1.21 -13.16 6.60
CA LYS A 79 2.02 -12.27 5.74
C LYS A 79 1.41 -10.87 5.67
N GLY A 80 0.07 -10.80 5.65
CA GLY A 80 -0.66 -9.54 5.74
C GLY A 80 -0.40 -8.84 7.06
N TYR A 81 -0.53 -9.55 8.18
CA TYR A 81 -0.27 -8.98 9.51
C TYR A 81 1.17 -8.52 9.70
N LEU A 82 2.17 -9.26 9.20
CA LEU A 82 3.57 -8.80 9.25
C LEU A 82 3.79 -7.54 8.42
N TYR A 83 3.21 -7.46 7.23
CA TYR A 83 3.32 -6.28 6.37
C TYR A 83 2.65 -5.05 7.02
N LEU A 84 1.45 -5.23 7.59
CA LEU A 84 0.72 -4.19 8.31
C LEU A 84 1.46 -3.74 9.57
N GLY A 85 1.99 -4.68 10.36
CA GLY A 85 2.81 -4.38 11.53
C GLY A 85 4.07 -3.62 11.14
N GLY A 86 4.69 -3.97 10.02
CA GLY A 86 5.83 -3.24 9.44
C GLY A 86 5.46 -1.81 9.04
N ILE A 87 4.30 -1.60 8.40
CA ILE A 87 3.82 -0.25 8.04
C ILE A 87 3.55 0.59 9.29
N ILE A 88 2.74 0.08 10.22
CA ILE A 88 2.34 0.83 11.42
C ILE A 88 3.57 1.11 12.29
N GLY A 89 4.37 0.08 12.59
CA GLY A 89 5.58 0.22 13.40
C GLY A 89 6.64 1.10 12.74
N GLY A 90 6.92 0.86 11.46
CA GLY A 90 7.91 1.61 10.70
C GLY A 90 7.56 3.10 10.58
N THR A 91 6.31 3.42 10.24
CA THR A 91 5.85 4.81 10.15
C THR A 91 5.88 5.50 11.52
N THR A 92 5.48 4.80 12.58
CA THR A 92 5.54 5.30 13.96
C THR A 92 6.99 5.64 14.37
N ILE A 93 7.95 4.76 14.09
CA ILE A 93 9.37 5.00 14.41
C ILE A 93 9.90 6.21 13.63
N VAL A 94 9.62 6.28 12.32
CA VAL A 94 10.08 7.40 11.47
C VAL A 94 9.51 8.73 11.95
N ILE A 95 8.23 8.75 12.35
CA ILE A 95 7.57 9.97 12.85
C ILE A 95 8.05 10.32 14.25
N ALA A 96 8.22 9.35 15.15
CA ALA A 96 8.81 9.58 16.46
C ALA A 96 10.20 10.21 16.35
N TRP A 97 11.06 9.68 15.47
CA TRP A 97 12.38 10.22 15.19
C TRP A 97 12.32 11.65 14.63
N THR A 98 11.49 11.86 13.61
CA THR A 98 11.33 13.19 12.98
C THR A 98 10.79 14.21 13.98
N ASN A 99 9.81 13.82 14.79
CA ASN A 99 9.22 14.65 15.83
C ASN A 99 10.25 15.03 16.90
N TYR A 100 11.05 14.07 17.37
CA TYR A 100 12.13 14.33 18.31
C TYR A 100 13.19 15.29 17.75
N GLN A 101 13.59 15.13 16.49
CA GLN A 101 14.56 16.02 15.85
C GLN A 101 14.02 17.45 15.68
N THR A 102 12.72 17.61 15.42
CA THR A 102 12.10 18.92 15.14
C THR A 102 11.68 19.65 16.41
N TYR A 103 11.05 18.92 17.34
CA TYR A 103 10.43 19.45 18.55
C TYR A 103 11.17 19.02 19.82
N GLY A 104 12.39 18.48 19.69
CA GLY A 104 13.19 17.96 20.80
C GLY A 104 13.41 18.94 21.94
N HIS A 105 13.46 20.23 21.64
CA HIS A 105 13.59 21.30 22.63
C HIS A 105 12.37 21.46 23.56
N HIS A 106 11.22 20.89 23.19
CA HIS A 106 10.04 20.81 24.06
C HIS A 106 10.05 19.59 24.99
N TYR A 107 11.04 18.68 24.85
CA TYR A 107 11.17 17.47 25.66
C TYR A 107 12.38 17.57 26.59
N THR A 108 12.25 17.00 27.78
CA THR A 108 13.32 16.88 28.77
C THR A 108 14.33 15.77 28.43
N GLY A 109 14.08 15.00 27.37
CA GLY A 109 14.93 13.92 26.87
C GLY A 109 14.12 12.80 26.24
N ILE A 110 14.78 11.72 25.84
CA ILE A 110 14.11 10.54 25.27
C ILE A 110 13.25 9.77 26.30
N TRP A 111 13.50 10.00 27.59
CA TRP A 111 12.74 9.40 28.70
C TRP A 111 11.57 10.29 29.17
N ASP A 112 11.31 11.40 28.47
CA ASP A 112 10.18 12.26 28.77
C ASP A 112 8.86 11.51 28.53
N GLY A 113 7.99 11.49 29.54
CA GLY A 113 6.66 10.89 29.43
C GLY A 113 5.79 11.56 28.36
N HIS A 114 5.93 12.88 28.15
CA HIS A 114 5.19 13.59 27.11
C HIS A 114 5.59 13.14 25.70
N PHE A 115 6.89 12.88 25.48
CA PHE A 115 7.38 12.37 24.19
C PHE A 115 6.72 11.01 23.87
N TRP A 116 6.76 10.07 24.81
CA TRP A 116 6.15 8.75 24.62
C TRP A 116 4.62 8.80 24.51
N ALA A 117 3.95 9.73 25.19
CA ALA A 117 2.52 9.95 25.04
C ALA A 117 2.17 10.39 23.60
N VAL A 118 2.92 11.31 23.01
CA VAL A 118 2.74 11.74 21.61
C VAL A 118 2.95 10.57 20.65
N VAL A 119 4.02 9.78 20.86
CA VAL A 119 4.31 8.59 20.04
C VAL A 119 3.17 7.57 20.13
N LEU A 120 2.65 7.31 21.34
CA LEU A 120 1.55 6.39 21.57
C LEU A 120 0.25 6.85 20.91
N ILE A 121 -0.10 8.13 21.04
CA ILE A 121 -1.28 8.71 20.38
C ILE A 121 -1.17 8.56 18.86
N PHE A 122 0.02 8.83 18.30
CA PHE A 122 0.25 8.65 16.87
C PHE A 122 0.11 7.17 16.44
N PHE A 123 0.71 6.25 17.19
CA PHE A 123 0.63 4.81 16.94
C PHE A 123 -0.83 4.32 16.93
N ILE A 124 -1.62 4.71 17.93
CA ILE A 124 -3.05 4.36 18.02
C ILE A 124 -3.81 4.95 16.83
N SER A 125 -3.60 6.23 16.53
CA SER A 125 -4.27 6.91 15.42
C SER A 125 -3.97 6.23 14.08
N MET A 126 -2.71 5.87 13.83
CA MET A 126 -2.29 5.17 12.63
C MET A 126 -2.89 3.75 12.56
N THR A 127 -2.93 3.05 13.69
CA THR A 127 -3.56 1.72 13.77
C THR A 127 -5.04 1.80 13.43
N CYS A 128 -5.78 2.74 14.03
CA CYS A 128 -7.19 2.96 13.73
C CYS A 128 -7.42 3.29 12.25
N LEU A 129 -6.60 4.15 11.66
CA LEU A 129 -6.68 4.50 10.24
C LEU A 129 -6.48 3.27 9.35
N VAL A 130 -5.43 2.48 9.61
CA VAL A 130 -5.14 1.27 8.83
C VAL A 130 -6.27 0.26 8.94
N LEU A 131 -6.80 0.01 10.15
CA LEU A 131 -7.93 -0.88 10.36
C LEU A 131 -9.19 -0.40 9.62
N LEU A 132 -9.47 0.90 9.63
CA LEU A 132 -10.59 1.49 8.91
C LEU A 132 -10.45 1.29 7.39
N LEU A 133 -9.27 1.54 6.84
CA LEU A 133 -8.99 1.32 5.41
C LEU A 133 -9.14 -0.16 5.02
N LEU A 134 -8.65 -1.08 5.86
CA LEU A 134 -8.82 -2.52 5.64
C LEU A 134 -10.29 -2.93 5.66
N ASN A 135 -11.08 -2.36 6.57
CA ASN A 135 -12.51 -2.64 6.65
C ASN A 135 -13.23 -2.19 5.37
N ILE A 136 -12.87 -1.01 4.85
CA ILE A 136 -13.38 -0.52 3.56
C ILE A 136 -12.98 -1.47 2.43
N VAL A 137 -11.71 -1.86 2.34
CA VAL A 137 -11.21 -2.78 1.31
C VAL A 137 -11.92 -4.13 1.38
N SER A 138 -12.13 -4.67 2.57
CA SER A 138 -12.81 -5.96 2.79
C SER A 138 -14.30 -5.89 2.43
N TRP A 139 -14.98 -4.81 2.84
CA TRP A 139 -16.37 -4.57 2.48
C TRP A 139 -16.56 -4.47 0.98
N VAL A 140 -15.69 -3.69 0.32
CA VAL A 140 -15.62 -3.60 -1.14
C VAL A 140 -15.40 -5.02 -1.67
N ASN A 141 -14.29 -5.70 -1.37
CA ASN A 141 -13.99 -7.07 -1.87
C ASN A 141 -15.19 -8.04 -1.75
N THR A 142 -15.80 -8.12 -0.58
CA THR A 142 -16.98 -8.95 -0.31
C THR A 142 -18.16 -8.61 -1.23
N TYR A 143 -18.41 -7.33 -1.47
CA TYR A 143 -19.47 -6.89 -2.38
C TYR A 143 -19.24 -7.39 -3.82
N ARG A 144 -18.01 -7.30 -4.36
CA ARG A 144 -17.72 -7.82 -5.70
C ARG A 144 -17.74 -9.35 -5.74
N GLN A 145 -17.24 -10.05 -4.72
CA GLN A 145 -17.31 -11.51 -4.68
C GLN A 145 -18.75 -12.01 -4.79
N LYS A 146 -19.69 -11.38 -4.08
CA LYS A 146 -21.12 -11.70 -4.20
C LYS A 146 -21.71 -11.43 -5.58
N GLN A 147 -21.21 -10.42 -6.31
CA GLN A 147 -21.64 -10.17 -7.68
C GLN A 147 -21.13 -11.26 -8.63
N VAL A 148 -19.86 -11.64 -8.50
CA VAL A 148 -19.25 -12.72 -9.30
C VAL A 148 -19.96 -14.05 -9.05
N GLU A 149 -20.31 -14.36 -7.80
CA GLU A 149 -21.06 -15.56 -7.44
C GLU A 149 -22.44 -15.61 -8.13
N LYS A 150 -23.17 -14.49 -8.16
CA LYS A 150 -24.44 -14.38 -8.88
C LYS A 150 -24.28 -14.52 -10.40
N GLU A 151 -23.27 -13.87 -10.98
CA GLU A 151 -22.94 -13.97 -12.40
C GLU A 151 -22.67 -15.45 -12.78
N LEU A 152 -21.97 -16.20 -11.92
CA LEU A 152 -21.71 -17.64 -12.10
C LEU A 152 -22.96 -18.50 -11.96
N GLU A 153 -23.83 -18.21 -10.99
CA GLU A 153 -25.11 -18.92 -10.82
C GLU A 153 -26.04 -18.73 -12.03
N GLU A 154 -26.10 -17.52 -12.60
CA GLU A 154 -26.88 -17.22 -13.80
C GLU A 154 -26.31 -17.88 -15.07
N GLU A 155 -24.98 -18.07 -15.17
CA GLU A 155 -24.36 -18.77 -16.31
C GLU A 155 -24.53 -20.29 -16.24
N LEU A 156 -24.65 -20.86 -15.03
CA LEU A 156 -24.70 -22.31 -14.80
C LEU A 156 -26.10 -22.88 -14.55
N GLY A 157 -27.09 -22.03 -14.24
CA GLY A 157 -28.49 -22.40 -13.98
C GLY A 157 -29.37 -22.29 -15.22
#